data_AF-A0A3N0ASI5-F1
#
_entry.id   AF-A0A3N0ASI5-F1
#
_cell.length_a   1.000
_cell.length_b   1.000
_cell.length_c   1.000
_cell.angle_alpha   90.00
_cell.angle_beta   90.00
_cell.angle_gamma   90.00
#
_symmetry.space_group_name_H-M   'P 1'
#
loop_
_entity.id
_entity.type
_entity.pdbx_description
1 polymer ?
#
loop_
_entity_poly.entity_id
_entity_poly.type
_entity_poly.pdbx_seq_one_letter_code
_entity_poly.pdbx_strand_id
1 'polypeptide(L)'
;MLFKHLIDLYEILDAPDASGEKVAAHLRSIDPECNVETYPIEGFAGTTDMVRVRIPGAHGKTAGGDAPTIGLLGRLGGLGARPERIGFVSDGDGALTALAVAAKLIDMHKKGDVLDGDVFISTHVCPDSPTSPHEPVPFMGSPVSTADINKEEVDDSLDAILVVDTTKGNRIINTRGFAISPTVKQGVVMNTSEDLLDLMQIATGRAPQVFAISTMDITPYGNGLYHLNSIMQPCTCTDAPVVGVAIATETAVPGCATGATRLPDLDEAGTFMIEAAKAFGRGQVSFYNQADYDLFVARYGTMERLQGMGNLPATDPND
;
A
#
# COMPACT_ATOMS: atom_id res chain seq x y z
N MET A 1 13.16 9.63 -12.37
CA MET A 1 11.91 9.18 -13.02
C MET A 1 11.64 7.76 -12.58
N LEU A 2 10.43 7.45 -12.11
CA LEU A 2 10.06 6.13 -11.59
C LEU A 2 9.78 5.15 -12.74
N PHE A 3 9.39 5.68 -13.91
CA PHE A 3 9.05 4.94 -15.13
C PHE A 3 10.00 3.81 -15.54
N LYS A 4 11.33 3.98 -15.43
CA LYS A 4 12.28 2.90 -15.72
C LYS A 4 12.08 1.71 -14.79
N HIS A 5 12.00 1.96 -13.49
CA HIS A 5 11.82 0.92 -12.48
C HIS A 5 10.45 0.23 -12.63
N LEU A 6 9.42 0.99 -12.99
CA LEU A 6 8.11 0.42 -13.31
C LEU A 6 8.18 -0.55 -14.49
N ILE A 7 8.86 -0.21 -15.59
CA ILE A 7 9.00 -1.09 -16.75
C ILE A 7 9.77 -2.36 -16.37
N ASP A 8 10.94 -2.22 -15.73
CA ASP A 8 11.80 -3.36 -15.38
C ASP A 8 11.08 -4.34 -14.45
N LEU A 9 10.35 -3.83 -13.44
CA LEU A 9 9.58 -4.68 -12.53
C LEU A 9 8.33 -5.25 -13.18
N TYR A 10 7.65 -4.51 -14.05
CA TYR A 10 6.49 -5.03 -14.78
C TYR A 10 6.87 -6.28 -15.58
N GLU A 11 8.02 -6.27 -16.28
CA GLU A 11 8.50 -7.44 -17.01
C GLU A 11 8.76 -8.66 -16.11
N ILE A 12 9.22 -8.43 -14.88
CA ILE A 12 9.44 -9.49 -13.89
C ILE A 12 8.11 -10.03 -13.35
N LEU A 13 7.16 -9.14 -13.05
CA LEU A 13 5.92 -9.48 -12.36
C LEU A 13 4.82 -10.01 -13.30
N ASP A 14 4.87 -9.71 -14.60
CA ASP A 14 3.98 -10.26 -15.63
C ASP A 14 4.33 -11.72 -16.01
N ALA A 15 5.37 -12.29 -15.41
CA ALA A 15 5.74 -13.68 -15.64
C ALA A 15 4.86 -14.65 -14.81
N PRO A 16 4.42 -15.79 -15.39
CA PRO A 16 3.72 -16.84 -14.63
C PRO A 16 4.53 -17.41 -13.46
N ASP A 17 5.85 -17.31 -13.54
CA ASP A 17 6.80 -17.75 -12.53
C ASP A 17 7.44 -16.55 -11.80
N ALA A 18 6.74 -15.41 -11.71
CA ALA A 18 7.17 -14.29 -10.88
C ALA A 18 7.25 -14.72 -9.42
N SER A 19 8.29 -14.28 -8.71
CA SER A 19 8.55 -14.64 -7.32
C SER A 19 9.24 -13.51 -6.57
N GLY A 20 9.14 -13.52 -5.25
CA GLY A 20 9.84 -12.58 -4.39
C GLY A 20 11.36 -12.67 -4.55
N GLU A 21 11.91 -13.86 -4.84
CA GLU A 21 13.33 -14.05 -5.15
C GLU A 21 13.77 -13.32 -6.42
N LYS A 22 12.97 -13.34 -7.49
CA LYS A 22 13.29 -12.58 -8.72
C LYS A 22 13.27 -11.08 -8.47
N VAL A 23 12.32 -10.61 -7.66
CA VAL A 23 12.25 -9.21 -7.24
C VAL A 23 13.46 -8.84 -6.39
N ALA A 24 13.81 -9.64 -5.38
CA ALA A 24 14.97 -9.40 -4.53
C ALA A 24 16.28 -9.43 -5.32
N ALA A 25 16.42 -10.34 -6.29
CA ALA A 25 17.56 -10.37 -7.20
C ALA A 25 17.66 -9.09 -8.05
N HIS A 26 16.53 -8.58 -8.56
CA HIS A 26 16.49 -7.32 -9.28
C HIS A 26 16.91 -6.14 -8.39
N LEU A 27 16.37 -6.03 -7.18
CA LEU A 27 16.75 -4.96 -6.25
C LEU A 27 18.24 -5.01 -5.86
N ARG A 28 18.78 -6.20 -5.59
CA ARG A 28 20.21 -6.40 -5.32
C ARG A 28 21.10 -6.12 -6.54
N SER A 29 20.56 -6.18 -7.76
CA SER A 29 21.29 -5.77 -8.96
C SER A 29 21.48 -4.24 -9.05
N ILE A 30 20.60 -3.47 -8.39
CA ILE A 30 20.72 -2.02 -8.26
C ILE A 30 21.76 -1.68 -7.18
N ASP A 31 21.64 -2.31 -6.01
CA ASP A 31 22.63 -2.21 -4.94
C ASP A 31 22.78 -3.55 -4.20
N PRO A 32 23.93 -4.24 -4.30
CA PRO A 32 24.13 -5.53 -3.63
C PRO A 32 24.01 -5.47 -2.10
N GLU A 33 24.15 -4.28 -1.52
CA GLU A 33 24.06 -4.04 -0.07
C GLU A 33 22.64 -3.64 0.38
N CYS A 34 21.66 -3.58 -0.53
CA CYS A 34 20.29 -3.22 -0.16
C CYS A 34 19.71 -4.25 0.83
N ASN A 35 19.03 -3.76 1.86
CA ASN A 35 18.32 -4.61 2.80
C ASN A 35 16.97 -5.02 2.20
N VAL A 36 16.96 -6.19 1.56
CA VAL A 36 15.76 -6.84 1.03
C VAL A 36 15.64 -8.25 1.56
N GLU A 37 14.46 -8.56 2.08
CA GLU A 37 14.06 -9.86 2.59
C GLU A 37 12.88 -10.38 1.75
N THR A 38 12.88 -11.68 1.49
CA THR A 38 11.76 -12.36 0.85
C THR A 38 11.59 -13.75 1.44
N TYR A 39 10.35 -14.18 1.63
CA TYR A 39 10.01 -15.50 2.15
C TYR A 39 8.55 -15.84 1.81
N PRO A 40 8.23 -17.14 1.67
CA PRO A 40 6.86 -17.56 1.39
C PRO A 40 5.95 -17.36 2.60
N ILE A 41 4.73 -16.94 2.35
CA ILE A 41 3.60 -17.04 3.26
C ILE A 41 2.64 -18.08 2.70
N GLU A 42 2.38 -19.13 3.47
CA GLU A 42 1.43 -20.18 3.13
C GLU A 42 0.03 -19.81 3.63
N GLY A 43 -0.96 -19.98 2.76
CA GLY A 43 -2.36 -19.72 3.05
C GLY A 43 -3.26 -20.86 2.62
N PHE A 44 -4.56 -20.66 2.76
CA PHE A 44 -5.58 -21.68 2.53
C PHE A 44 -5.74 -22.05 1.05
N ALA A 45 -5.48 -21.10 0.14
CA ALA A 45 -5.67 -21.27 -1.30
C ALA A 45 -4.36 -21.21 -2.11
N GLY A 46 -3.21 -21.22 -1.44
CA GLY A 46 -1.90 -21.23 -2.09
C GLY A 46 -0.83 -20.52 -1.28
N THR A 47 0.16 -19.98 -1.98
CA THR A 47 1.31 -19.28 -1.37
C THR A 47 1.53 -17.95 -2.05
N THR A 48 2.09 -17.00 -1.32
CA THR A 48 2.62 -15.75 -1.89
C THR A 48 3.98 -15.44 -1.26
N ASP A 49 4.87 -14.79 -2.01
CA ASP A 49 6.17 -14.39 -1.45
C ASP A 49 6.06 -12.98 -0.87
N MET A 50 6.27 -12.84 0.43
CA MET A 50 6.45 -11.53 1.06
C MET A 50 7.75 -10.91 0.57
N VAL A 51 7.75 -9.61 0.30
CA VAL A 51 8.94 -8.83 -0.02
C VAL A 51 8.96 -7.59 0.86
N ARG A 52 10.00 -7.48 1.69
CA ARG A 52 10.27 -6.33 2.56
C ARG A 52 11.58 -5.67 2.17
N VAL A 53 11.58 -4.35 2.15
CA VAL A 53 12.76 -3.54 1.87
C VAL A 53 12.88 -2.47 2.93
N ARG A 54 14.07 -2.35 3.53
CA ARG A 54 14.39 -1.24 4.45
C ARG A 54 15.49 -0.38 3.85
N ILE A 55 15.25 0.92 3.81
CA ILE A 55 16.18 1.90 3.26
C ILE A 55 16.57 2.83 4.41
N PRO A 56 17.80 2.71 4.94
CA PRO A 56 18.26 3.53 6.05
C PRO A 56 18.28 5.03 5.70
N GLY A 57 17.78 5.84 6.62
CA GLY A 57 17.92 7.30 6.56
C GLY A 57 19.22 7.76 7.22
N ALA A 58 19.71 8.94 6.82
CA ALA A 58 20.90 9.57 7.40
C ALA A 58 20.73 9.90 8.89
N HIS A 59 19.50 10.13 9.32
CA HIS A 59 19.09 10.43 10.69
C HIS A 59 18.00 9.45 11.18
N GLY A 60 17.79 8.35 10.47
CA GLY A 60 16.77 7.36 10.78
C GLY A 60 17.10 6.55 12.04
N LYS A 61 16.07 5.91 12.60
CA LYS A 61 16.17 5.07 13.80
C LYS A 61 17.16 3.92 13.62
N THR A 62 17.27 3.37 12.41
CA THR A 62 18.24 2.29 12.09
C THR A 62 19.70 2.74 12.18
N ALA A 63 19.97 4.03 11.97
CA ALA A 63 21.28 4.65 12.14
C ALA A 63 21.49 5.21 13.57
N GLY A 64 20.55 4.97 14.49
CA GLY A 64 20.57 5.48 15.86
C GLY A 64 20.12 6.94 16.00
N GLY A 65 19.51 7.52 14.97
CA GLY A 65 18.88 8.83 15.01
C GLY A 65 17.42 8.78 15.49
N ASP A 66 16.72 9.91 15.32
CA ASP A 66 15.35 10.13 15.79
C ASP A 66 14.38 10.58 14.67
N ALA A 67 14.84 10.67 13.41
CA ALA A 67 13.96 10.97 12.29
C ALA A 67 12.91 9.86 12.13
N PRO A 68 11.64 10.22 11.84
CA PRO A 68 10.56 9.26 11.83
C PRO A 68 10.68 8.29 10.64
N THR A 69 10.18 7.08 10.83
CA THR A 69 10.15 5.99 9.85
C THR A 69 8.81 5.95 9.16
N ILE A 70 8.79 5.99 7.84
CA ILE A 70 7.55 5.85 7.05
C ILE A 70 7.42 4.46 6.44
N GLY A 71 6.21 3.90 6.50
CA GLY A 71 5.82 2.69 5.79
C GLY A 71 5.18 3.02 4.44
N LEU A 72 5.65 2.38 3.37
CA LEU A 72 5.11 2.48 2.02
C LEU A 72 4.66 1.08 1.57
N LEU A 73 3.37 0.77 1.73
CA LEU A 73 2.85 -0.58 1.54
C LEU A 73 2.18 -0.72 0.18
N GLY A 74 2.41 -1.83 -0.52
CA GLY A 74 1.70 -2.19 -1.75
C GLY A 74 0.68 -3.29 -1.47
N ARG A 75 -0.59 -3.06 -1.79
CA ARG A 75 -1.67 -4.02 -1.63
C ARG A 75 -2.14 -4.60 -2.95
N LEU A 76 -2.56 -5.85 -2.87
CA LEU A 76 -3.11 -6.64 -3.96
C LEU A 76 -3.78 -7.91 -3.38
N GLY A 77 -4.70 -8.48 -4.13
CA GLY A 77 -5.06 -9.89 -4.11
C GLY A 77 -4.09 -10.74 -4.92
N GLY A 78 -3.62 -10.27 -6.09
CA GLY A 78 -2.53 -10.92 -6.83
C GLY A 78 -2.09 -10.22 -8.12
N LEU A 79 -1.00 -10.70 -8.71
CA LEU A 79 -0.38 -10.17 -9.93
C LEU A 79 -0.95 -10.80 -11.21
N GLY A 80 -1.60 -11.96 -11.07
CA GLY A 80 -2.31 -12.64 -12.13
C GLY A 80 -3.36 -13.59 -11.59
N ALA A 81 -4.26 -14.05 -12.46
CA ALA A 81 -5.30 -15.02 -12.16
C ALA A 81 -5.24 -16.13 -13.22
N ARG A 82 -4.16 -16.90 -13.22
CA ARG A 82 -3.84 -17.84 -14.30
C ARG A 82 -4.41 -19.22 -13.93
N PRO A 83 -4.84 -20.05 -14.89
CA PRO A 83 -4.86 -19.81 -16.33
C PRO A 83 -6.07 -19.00 -16.84
N GLU A 84 -7.03 -18.62 -15.99
CA GLU A 84 -8.30 -17.99 -16.38
C GLU A 84 -8.12 -16.63 -17.07
N ARG A 85 -7.12 -15.87 -16.64
CA ARG A 85 -6.69 -14.58 -17.17
C ARG A 85 -5.18 -14.61 -17.40
N ILE A 86 -4.78 -14.65 -18.67
CA ILE A 86 -3.36 -14.67 -19.05
C ILE A 86 -2.81 -13.25 -19.08
N GLY A 87 -1.78 -13.00 -18.27
CA GLY A 87 -1.06 -11.73 -18.18
C GLY A 87 -1.27 -11.02 -16.84
N PHE A 88 -0.60 -9.89 -16.67
CA PHE A 88 -0.67 -9.05 -15.50
C PHE A 88 -2.05 -8.42 -15.38
N VAL A 89 -2.61 -8.48 -14.18
CA VAL A 89 -3.96 -7.99 -13.89
C VAL A 89 -3.90 -6.67 -13.14
N SER A 90 -4.99 -5.91 -13.21
CA SER A 90 -5.10 -4.59 -12.61
C SER A 90 -4.70 -4.55 -11.14
N ASP A 91 -5.04 -5.59 -10.40
CA ASP A 91 -4.84 -5.73 -8.97
C ASP A 91 -3.36 -5.69 -8.56
N GLY A 92 -2.46 -6.07 -9.46
CA GLY A 92 -1.02 -6.04 -9.23
C GLY A 92 -0.39 -4.64 -9.21
N ASP A 93 -1.12 -3.58 -9.59
CA ASP A 93 -0.55 -2.23 -9.69
C ASP A 93 -0.04 -1.69 -8.35
N GLY A 94 -0.65 -2.07 -7.22
CA GLY A 94 -0.21 -1.68 -5.89
C GLY A 94 1.19 -2.23 -5.57
N ALA A 95 1.38 -3.54 -5.73
CA ALA A 95 2.69 -4.19 -5.58
C ALA A 95 3.74 -3.63 -6.54
N LEU A 96 3.38 -3.46 -7.81
CA LEU A 96 4.29 -2.90 -8.80
C LEU A 96 4.74 -1.49 -8.42
N THR A 97 3.82 -0.65 -7.94
CA THR A 97 4.14 0.72 -7.51
C THR A 97 5.07 0.71 -6.30
N ALA A 98 4.75 -0.06 -5.26
CA ALA A 98 5.57 -0.13 -4.05
C ALA A 98 6.99 -0.66 -4.35
N LEU A 99 7.12 -1.70 -5.16
CA LEU A 99 8.42 -2.25 -5.55
C LEU A 99 9.21 -1.27 -6.43
N ALA A 100 8.56 -0.53 -7.32
CA ALA A 100 9.23 0.50 -8.12
C ALA A 100 9.74 1.65 -7.24
N VAL A 101 8.97 2.03 -6.21
CA VAL A 101 9.41 3.00 -5.20
C VAL A 101 10.63 2.49 -4.45
N ALA A 102 10.63 1.23 -4.00
CA ALA A 102 11.80 0.62 -3.37
C ALA A 102 13.03 0.64 -4.28
N ALA A 103 12.89 0.19 -5.53
CA ALA A 103 13.96 0.20 -6.53
C ALA A 103 14.51 1.61 -6.76
N LYS A 104 13.64 2.63 -6.82
CA LYS A 104 14.04 4.02 -7.02
C LYS A 104 14.78 4.59 -5.82
N LEU A 105 14.33 4.30 -4.60
CA LEU A 105 14.95 4.77 -3.38
C LEU A 105 16.29 4.06 -3.13
N ILE A 106 16.42 2.77 -3.46
CA ILE A 106 17.72 2.06 -3.46
C ILE A 106 18.68 2.72 -4.45
N ASP A 107 18.24 2.98 -5.69
CA ASP A 107 19.05 3.66 -6.71
C ASP A 107 19.51 5.05 -6.25
N MET A 108 18.64 5.81 -5.58
CA MET A 108 18.98 7.10 -4.98
C MET A 108 20.04 6.94 -3.87
N HIS A 109 19.78 6.06 -2.91
CA HIS A 109 20.67 5.79 -1.80
C HIS A 109 22.07 5.39 -2.28
N LYS A 110 22.15 4.49 -3.28
CA LYS A 110 23.43 4.07 -3.88
C LYS A 110 24.21 5.20 -4.55
N LYS A 111 23.50 6.21 -5.06
CA LYS A 111 24.08 7.42 -5.66
C LYS A 111 24.46 8.49 -4.64
N GLY A 112 24.17 8.26 -3.36
CA GLY A 112 24.42 9.21 -2.27
C GLY A 112 23.26 10.14 -1.96
N ASP A 113 22.11 9.99 -2.63
CA ASP A 113 20.88 10.72 -2.31
C ASP A 113 20.14 9.99 -1.17
N VAL A 114 20.61 10.21 0.06
CA VAL A 114 20.08 9.58 1.28
C VAL A 114 18.99 10.45 1.89
N LEU A 115 17.85 9.84 2.24
CA LEU A 115 16.75 10.51 2.95
C LEU A 115 17.09 10.71 4.43
N ASP A 116 16.45 11.67 5.10
CA ASP A 116 16.67 11.91 6.54
C ASP A 116 16.14 10.76 7.40
N GLY A 117 14.89 10.34 7.16
CA GLY A 117 14.23 9.24 7.88
C GLY A 117 14.35 7.90 7.18
N ASP A 118 14.16 6.81 7.93
CA ASP A 118 14.09 5.46 7.38
C ASP A 118 12.83 5.27 6.54
N VAL A 119 12.94 4.49 5.46
CA VAL A 119 11.77 4.06 4.67
C VAL A 119 11.66 2.54 4.73
N PHE A 120 10.47 2.06 5.11
CA PHE A 120 10.11 0.66 5.06
C PHE A 120 9.10 0.43 3.95
N ILE A 121 9.38 -0.50 3.05
CA ILE A 121 8.49 -0.88 1.95
C ILE A 121 8.13 -2.35 2.12
N SER A 122 6.84 -2.68 1.98
CA SER A 122 6.37 -4.06 2.03
C SER A 122 5.25 -4.31 1.03
N THR A 123 5.28 -5.47 0.41
CA THR A 123 4.22 -6.01 -0.44
C THR A 123 4.44 -7.50 -0.58
N HIS A 124 3.53 -8.22 -1.23
CA HIS A 124 3.77 -9.60 -1.63
C HIS A 124 3.71 -9.81 -3.15
N VAL A 125 4.26 -10.93 -3.61
CA VAL A 125 4.31 -11.38 -4.99
C VAL A 125 3.49 -12.67 -5.10
N CYS A 126 2.34 -12.57 -5.75
CA CYS A 126 1.44 -13.70 -6.01
C CYS A 126 1.20 -13.78 -7.53
N PRO A 127 1.96 -14.59 -8.28
CA PRO A 127 1.82 -14.68 -9.74
C PRO A 127 0.48 -15.28 -10.18
N ASP A 128 -0.19 -15.99 -9.28
CA ASP A 128 -1.41 -16.72 -9.54
C ASP A 128 -2.32 -16.73 -8.32
N SER A 129 -3.38 -15.93 -8.37
CA SER A 129 -4.35 -15.77 -7.29
C SER A 129 -5.75 -16.26 -7.70
N PRO A 130 -6.52 -16.87 -6.78
CA PRO A 130 -7.90 -17.28 -7.06
C PRO A 130 -8.81 -16.11 -7.45
N THR A 131 -9.88 -16.41 -8.19
CA THR A 131 -10.97 -15.46 -8.48
C THR A 131 -12.32 -16.02 -8.04
N SER A 132 -13.23 -15.13 -7.66
CA SER A 132 -14.60 -15.49 -7.27
C SER A 132 -15.66 -14.62 -7.96
N PRO A 133 -16.88 -15.15 -8.20
CA PRO A 133 -17.98 -14.36 -8.74
C PRO A 133 -18.39 -13.22 -7.78
N HIS A 134 -18.45 -11.98 -8.27
CA HIS A 134 -18.83 -10.80 -7.48
C HIS A 134 -19.39 -9.68 -8.40
N GLU A 135 -20.16 -8.73 -7.84
CA GLU A 135 -20.78 -7.59 -8.55
C GLU A 135 -20.18 -6.25 -8.05
N PRO A 136 -19.84 -5.27 -8.90
CA PRO A 136 -20.16 -5.15 -10.33
C PRO A 136 -19.18 -5.89 -11.25
N VAL A 137 -18.13 -6.48 -10.68
CA VAL A 137 -17.04 -7.17 -11.37
C VAL A 137 -16.53 -8.33 -10.52
N PRO A 138 -16.01 -9.43 -11.12
CA PRO A 138 -15.43 -10.54 -10.38
C PRO A 138 -14.36 -10.07 -9.40
N PHE A 139 -14.37 -10.66 -8.21
CA PHE A 139 -13.41 -10.34 -7.16
C PHE A 139 -12.14 -11.17 -7.38
N MET A 140 -11.00 -10.54 -7.14
CA MET A 140 -9.72 -11.21 -7.12
C MET A 140 -9.36 -11.48 -5.66
N GLY A 141 -9.25 -12.76 -5.31
CA GLY A 141 -8.88 -13.17 -3.97
C GLY A 141 -7.40 -12.94 -3.69
N SER A 142 -6.99 -13.30 -2.47
CA SER A 142 -5.60 -13.56 -2.12
C SER A 142 -5.50 -15.01 -1.64
N PRO A 143 -4.41 -15.75 -1.93
CA PRO A 143 -4.23 -17.09 -1.40
C PRO A 143 -4.05 -17.14 0.12
N VAL A 144 -3.74 -15.98 0.73
CA VAL A 144 -3.43 -15.80 2.15
C VAL A 144 -4.41 -14.80 2.78
N SER A 145 -4.72 -14.98 4.06
CA SER A 145 -5.60 -14.05 4.77
C SER A 145 -4.99 -12.65 4.89
N THR A 146 -5.80 -11.61 4.79
CA THR A 146 -5.35 -10.22 5.02
C THR A 146 -4.78 -10.02 6.43
N ALA A 147 -5.24 -10.79 7.41
CA ALA A 147 -4.71 -10.74 8.77
C ALA A 147 -3.26 -11.25 8.84
N ASP A 148 -2.91 -12.29 8.08
CA ASP A 148 -1.54 -12.79 8.02
C ASP A 148 -0.65 -11.83 7.23
N ILE A 149 -1.15 -11.28 6.12
CA ILE A 149 -0.44 -10.22 5.38
C ILE A 149 -0.22 -9.00 6.29
N ASN A 150 -1.20 -8.57 7.08
CA ASN A 150 -1.09 -7.44 8.00
C ASN A 150 0.03 -7.60 9.02
N LYS A 151 0.13 -8.78 9.65
CA LYS A 151 1.21 -9.09 10.59
C LYS A 151 2.58 -8.97 9.93
N GLU A 152 2.64 -9.22 8.63
CA GLU A 152 3.87 -9.20 7.89
C GLU A 152 4.16 -7.82 7.24
N GLU A 153 3.17 -7.03 6.86
CA GLU A 153 3.37 -5.75 6.17
C GLU A 153 3.46 -4.55 7.12
N VAL A 154 3.00 -4.69 8.36
CA VAL A 154 2.94 -3.60 9.33
C VAL A 154 3.93 -3.86 10.46
N ASP A 155 4.89 -2.95 10.60
CA ASP A 155 5.96 -2.99 11.60
C ASP A 155 5.69 -1.94 12.70
N ASP A 156 5.85 -2.30 13.97
CA ASP A 156 5.59 -1.40 15.11
C ASP A 156 6.54 -0.18 15.15
N SER A 157 7.65 -0.20 14.40
CA SER A 157 8.60 0.91 14.30
C SER A 157 8.15 2.05 13.38
N LEU A 158 7.06 1.85 12.62
CA LEU A 158 6.53 2.81 11.66
C LEU A 158 5.76 3.94 12.37
N ASP A 159 6.07 5.19 12.00
CA ASP A 159 5.42 6.38 12.56
C ASP A 159 4.29 6.93 11.69
N ALA A 160 4.22 6.50 10.42
CA ALA A 160 3.13 6.78 9.48
C ALA A 160 3.15 5.77 8.33
N ILE A 161 1.99 5.53 7.70
CA ILE A 161 1.87 4.55 6.61
C ILE A 161 1.09 5.13 5.43
N LEU A 162 1.67 5.01 4.22
CA LEU A 162 0.97 5.13 2.94
C LEU A 162 0.73 3.75 2.36
N VAL A 163 -0.50 3.48 1.91
CA VAL A 163 -0.89 2.18 1.36
C VAL A 163 -1.36 2.35 -0.07
N VAL A 164 -0.58 1.91 -1.05
CA VAL A 164 -0.98 1.96 -2.46
C VAL A 164 -1.71 0.68 -2.86
N ASP A 165 -2.87 0.84 -3.50
CA ASP A 165 -3.74 -0.26 -3.91
C ASP A 165 -4.45 0.11 -5.23
N THR A 166 -4.70 -0.88 -6.09
CA THR A 166 -5.63 -0.71 -7.21
C THR A 166 -7.05 -0.59 -6.66
N THR A 167 -7.60 0.61 -6.76
CA THR A 167 -8.95 0.91 -6.27
C THR A 167 -9.85 1.26 -7.44
N LYS A 168 -9.76 0.46 -8.51
CA LYS A 168 -10.50 0.65 -9.76
C LYS A 168 -11.83 -0.08 -9.81
N GLY A 169 -12.07 -1.04 -8.91
CA GLY A 169 -13.28 -1.91 -8.93
C GLY A 169 -14.57 -1.25 -8.44
N ASN A 170 -14.58 0.06 -8.18
CA ASN A 170 -15.69 0.77 -7.54
C ASN A 170 -16.16 1.99 -8.35
N ARG A 171 -17.17 2.67 -7.82
CA ARG A 171 -17.72 3.93 -8.38
C ARG A 171 -17.55 5.14 -7.44
N ILE A 172 -16.92 4.93 -6.27
CA ILE A 172 -16.68 5.98 -5.27
C ILE A 172 -15.55 6.88 -5.75
N ILE A 173 -14.49 6.28 -6.30
CA ILE A 173 -13.39 6.98 -6.95
C ILE A 173 -13.64 6.96 -8.45
N ASN A 174 -13.92 8.13 -9.02
CA ASN A 174 -14.32 8.29 -10.42
C ASN A 174 -13.39 9.24 -11.18
N THR A 175 -12.12 9.28 -10.79
CA THR A 175 -11.05 10.04 -11.43
C THR A 175 -9.93 9.11 -11.88
N ARG A 176 -9.13 9.56 -12.84
CA ARG A 176 -8.00 8.80 -13.37
C ARG A 176 -6.67 9.37 -12.88
N GLY A 177 -5.76 8.47 -12.49
CA GLY A 177 -4.54 8.80 -11.75
C GLY A 177 -4.58 8.10 -10.39
N PHE A 178 -4.30 8.84 -9.33
CA PHE A 178 -4.53 8.38 -7.96
C PHE A 178 -5.32 9.40 -7.13
N ALA A 179 -5.91 8.93 -6.04
CA ALA A 179 -6.55 9.74 -5.01
C ALA A 179 -6.06 9.27 -3.62
N ILE A 180 -6.12 10.14 -2.62
CA ILE A 180 -5.76 9.77 -1.24
C ILE A 180 -7.00 9.66 -0.33
N SER A 181 -6.95 8.82 0.68
CA SER A 181 -8.00 8.80 1.72
C SER A 181 -7.78 9.94 2.71
N PRO A 182 -8.79 10.30 3.52
CA PRO A 182 -8.54 10.91 4.82
C PRO A 182 -7.63 10.01 5.67
N THR A 183 -6.89 10.59 6.60
CA THR A 183 -6.02 9.84 7.50
C THR A 183 -6.85 9.05 8.50
N VAL A 184 -6.48 7.80 8.75
CA VAL A 184 -7.09 6.99 9.80
C VAL A 184 -6.07 6.70 10.87
N LYS A 185 -6.44 6.97 12.13
CA LYS A 185 -5.62 6.67 13.30
C LYS A 185 -6.48 6.03 14.38
N GLN A 186 -6.14 4.80 14.76
CA GLN A 186 -6.75 4.08 15.90
C GLN A 186 -8.29 4.11 15.90
N GLY A 187 -8.89 3.75 14.77
CA GLY A 187 -10.34 3.71 14.58
C GLY A 187 -11.00 5.08 14.32
N VAL A 188 -10.25 6.17 14.20
CA VAL A 188 -10.77 7.51 13.91
C VAL A 188 -10.43 7.92 12.48
N VAL A 189 -11.44 8.28 11.70
CA VAL A 189 -11.26 8.96 10.41
C VAL A 189 -11.02 10.44 10.69
N MET A 190 -9.78 10.88 10.53
CA MET A 190 -9.33 12.26 10.71
C MET A 190 -9.62 13.10 9.48
N ASN A 191 -9.50 14.42 9.61
CA ASN A 191 -9.44 15.30 8.45
C ASN A 191 -8.24 14.92 7.56
N THR A 192 -8.41 15.08 6.25
CA THR A 192 -7.31 14.87 5.31
C THR A 192 -6.16 15.83 5.60
N SER A 193 -4.93 15.34 5.54
CA SER A 193 -3.72 16.16 5.73
C SER A 193 -3.55 17.14 4.58
N GLU A 194 -3.55 18.45 4.88
CA GLU A 194 -3.24 19.51 3.91
C GLU A 194 -1.82 19.36 3.34
N ASP A 195 -0.85 18.94 4.16
CA ASP A 195 0.52 18.71 3.70
C ASP A 195 0.61 17.61 2.62
N LEU A 196 -0.19 16.54 2.77
CA LEU A 196 -0.29 15.48 1.76
C LEU A 196 -1.01 15.99 0.49
N LEU A 197 -2.02 16.87 0.63
CA LEU A 197 -2.69 17.49 -0.51
C LEU A 197 -1.72 18.38 -1.30
N ASP A 198 -0.85 19.14 -0.63
CA ASP A 198 0.18 19.97 -1.28
C ASP A 198 1.20 19.11 -2.04
N LEU A 199 1.68 18.02 -1.43
CA LEU A 199 2.57 17.08 -2.12
C LEU A 199 1.91 16.43 -3.34
N MET A 200 0.64 16.07 -3.24
CA MET A 200 -0.12 15.53 -4.38
C MET A 200 -0.20 16.54 -5.52
N GLN A 201 -0.45 17.81 -5.22
CA GLN A 201 -0.47 18.88 -6.23
C GLN A 201 0.89 19.05 -6.90
N ILE A 202 1.98 18.98 -6.14
CA ILE A 202 3.34 19.06 -6.68
C ILE A 202 3.64 17.86 -7.59
N ALA A 203 3.34 16.65 -7.14
CA ALA A 203 3.64 15.42 -7.87
C ALA A 203 2.84 15.29 -9.18
N THR A 204 1.60 15.79 -9.20
CA THR A 204 0.67 15.61 -10.32
C THR A 204 0.49 16.85 -11.20
N GLY A 205 0.77 18.04 -10.68
CA GLY A 205 0.39 19.31 -11.31
C GLY A 205 -1.12 19.55 -11.39
N ARG A 206 -1.93 18.81 -10.61
CA ARG A 206 -3.40 18.84 -10.62
C ARG A 206 -3.95 19.15 -9.24
N ALA A 207 -5.21 19.59 -9.18
CA ALA A 207 -5.92 19.71 -7.90
C ALA A 207 -5.99 18.35 -7.20
N PRO A 208 -5.82 18.30 -5.86
CA PRO A 208 -5.70 17.05 -5.16
C PRO A 208 -7.04 16.30 -5.17
N GLN A 209 -6.99 14.97 -5.18
CA GLN A 209 -8.16 14.12 -5.20
C GLN A 209 -8.22 13.33 -3.90
N VAL A 210 -9.33 13.45 -3.19
CA VAL A 210 -9.60 12.72 -1.96
C VAL A 210 -10.81 11.84 -2.18
N PHE A 211 -10.73 10.57 -1.80
CA PHE A 211 -11.88 9.66 -1.89
C PHE A 211 -12.55 9.46 -0.54
N ALA A 212 -13.86 9.19 -0.60
CA ALA A 212 -14.64 8.90 0.59
C ALA A 212 -14.32 7.49 1.12
N ILE A 213 -14.15 7.40 2.43
CA ILE A 213 -14.16 6.14 3.19
C ILE A 213 -15.30 6.18 4.20
N SER A 214 -15.84 5.02 4.52
CA SER A 214 -16.82 4.80 5.57
C SER A 214 -16.14 4.27 6.84
N THR A 215 -16.85 4.31 7.96
CA THR A 215 -16.41 3.63 9.19
C THR A 215 -16.25 2.13 9.00
N MET A 216 -16.94 1.51 8.04
CA MET A 216 -16.82 0.08 7.77
C MET A 216 -15.46 -0.23 7.13
N ASP A 217 -14.97 0.63 6.24
CA ASP A 217 -13.70 0.44 5.51
C ASP A 217 -12.48 0.35 6.44
N ILE A 218 -12.57 0.91 7.65
CA ILE A 218 -11.50 0.96 8.64
C ILE A 218 -11.60 -0.15 9.70
N THR A 219 -12.48 -1.12 9.48
CA THR A 219 -12.62 -2.32 10.32
C THR A 219 -11.96 -3.54 9.66
N PRO A 220 -11.56 -4.57 10.42
CA PRO A 220 -10.92 -5.75 9.84
C PRO A 220 -11.79 -6.47 8.81
N TYR A 221 -11.16 -6.96 7.75
CA TYR A 221 -11.71 -8.01 6.89
C TYR A 221 -12.07 -9.24 7.72
N GLY A 222 -13.10 -9.98 7.28
CA GLY A 222 -13.61 -11.14 8.00
C GLY A 222 -14.58 -10.80 9.13
N ASN A 223 -15.10 -9.57 9.19
CA ASN A 223 -16.18 -9.18 10.12
C ASN A 223 -17.58 -9.17 9.47
N GLY A 224 -17.69 -9.63 8.22
CA GLY A 224 -18.94 -9.69 7.46
C GLY A 224 -19.47 -8.35 6.93
N LEU A 225 -18.73 -7.25 7.11
CA LEU A 225 -19.06 -5.96 6.49
C LEU A 225 -18.47 -5.86 5.09
N TYR A 226 -19.08 -5.01 4.26
CA TYR A 226 -18.51 -4.62 2.98
C TYR A 226 -17.45 -3.53 3.17
N HIS A 227 -16.35 -3.68 2.44
CA HIS A 227 -15.25 -2.71 2.37
C HIS A 227 -14.99 -2.36 0.92
N LEU A 228 -14.52 -1.14 0.67
CA LEU A 228 -14.15 -0.65 -0.66
C LEU A 228 -13.11 -1.55 -1.33
N ASN A 229 -12.03 -1.85 -0.61
CA ASN A 229 -10.96 -2.81 -0.89
C ASN A 229 -9.99 -2.88 0.32
N SER A 230 -8.83 -3.51 0.13
CA SER A 230 -7.82 -3.76 1.16
C SER A 230 -6.98 -2.55 1.55
N ILE A 231 -7.18 -1.39 0.91
CA ILE A 231 -6.31 -0.22 1.05
C ILE A 231 -6.23 0.31 2.50
N MET A 232 -7.33 0.21 3.25
CA MET A 232 -7.38 0.68 4.64
C MET A 232 -7.11 -0.42 5.65
N GLN A 233 -6.95 -1.68 5.23
CA GLN A 233 -6.76 -2.80 6.16
C GLN A 233 -5.53 -2.68 7.08
N PRO A 234 -4.40 -2.03 6.69
CA PRO A 234 -3.29 -1.82 7.62
C PRO A 234 -3.66 -0.96 8.84
N CYS A 235 -4.68 -0.09 8.76
CA CYS A 235 -5.11 0.72 9.91
C CYS A 235 -5.72 -0.09 11.04
N THR A 236 -6.01 -1.37 10.82
CA THR A 236 -6.62 -2.28 11.80
C THR A 236 -5.59 -2.97 12.70
N CYS A 237 -4.30 -2.84 12.40
CA CYS A 237 -3.21 -3.50 13.12
C CYS A 237 -2.05 -2.56 13.45
N THR A 238 -2.29 -1.25 13.49
CA THR A 238 -1.27 -0.25 13.85
C THR A 238 -1.87 0.90 14.65
N ASP A 239 -1.02 1.54 15.46
CA ASP A 239 -1.33 2.81 16.11
C ASP A 239 -0.90 4.02 15.26
N ALA A 240 -0.08 3.80 14.22
CA ALA A 240 0.36 4.84 13.31
C ALA A 240 -0.81 5.39 12.45
N PRO A 241 -0.76 6.66 12.03
CA PRO A 241 -1.69 7.16 11.02
C PRO A 241 -1.50 6.46 9.68
N VAL A 242 -2.60 6.05 9.06
CA VAL A 242 -2.63 5.36 7.76
C VAL A 242 -3.41 6.18 6.74
N VAL A 243 -2.86 6.33 5.54
CA VAL A 243 -3.53 6.96 4.39
C VAL A 243 -3.45 6.02 3.19
N GLY A 244 -4.60 5.76 2.57
CA GLY A 244 -4.68 5.03 1.32
C GLY A 244 -4.28 5.91 0.13
N VAL A 245 -3.51 5.37 -0.80
CA VAL A 245 -3.11 5.94 -2.09
C VAL A 245 -3.74 5.09 -3.20
N ALA A 246 -4.97 5.43 -3.57
CA ALA A 246 -5.80 4.66 -4.46
C ALA A 246 -5.48 4.94 -5.93
N ILE A 247 -4.91 3.97 -6.66
CA ILE A 247 -4.79 4.04 -8.11
C ILE A 247 -6.18 3.80 -8.71
N ALA A 248 -6.67 4.74 -9.52
CA ALA A 248 -8.07 4.78 -9.92
C ALA A 248 -8.27 5.07 -11.41
N THR A 249 -9.48 4.74 -11.87
CA THR A 249 -9.98 4.98 -13.22
C THR A 249 -11.37 5.60 -13.16
N GLU A 250 -11.78 6.30 -14.21
CA GLU A 250 -13.13 6.90 -14.30
C GLU A 250 -14.25 5.86 -14.35
N THR A 251 -13.93 4.64 -14.81
CA THR A 251 -14.86 3.51 -14.89
C THR A 251 -14.42 2.39 -13.96
N ALA A 252 -15.38 1.59 -13.49
CA ALA A 252 -15.07 0.38 -12.74
C ALA A 252 -14.30 -0.63 -13.61
N VAL A 253 -13.16 -1.11 -13.11
CA VAL A 253 -12.32 -2.13 -13.75
C VAL A 253 -12.14 -3.30 -12.78
N PRO A 254 -12.41 -4.55 -13.20
CA PRO A 254 -12.16 -5.74 -12.38
C PRO A 254 -10.71 -5.86 -11.95
N GLY A 255 -10.46 -6.32 -10.72
CA GLY A 255 -9.10 -6.63 -10.25
C GLY A 255 -8.38 -7.62 -11.18
N CYS A 256 -9.10 -8.65 -11.64
CA CYS A 256 -8.59 -9.66 -12.57
C CYS A 256 -8.47 -9.20 -14.04
N ALA A 257 -8.79 -7.94 -14.36
CA ALA A 257 -8.72 -7.45 -15.73
C ALA A 257 -7.26 -7.25 -16.17
N THR A 258 -6.88 -7.87 -17.29
CA THR A 258 -5.58 -7.65 -17.94
C THR A 258 -5.61 -6.41 -18.84
N GLY A 259 -4.45 -5.81 -19.08
CA GLY A 259 -4.34 -4.57 -19.88
C GLY A 259 -4.89 -3.31 -19.19
N ALA A 260 -5.11 -3.37 -17.88
CA ALA A 260 -5.67 -2.30 -17.07
C ALA A 260 -4.62 -1.41 -16.37
N THR A 261 -3.35 -1.80 -16.42
CA THR A 261 -2.24 -1.05 -15.82
C THR A 261 -1.89 0.17 -16.65
N ARG A 262 -1.73 1.31 -15.98
CA ARG A 262 -1.35 2.57 -16.61
C ARG A 262 -0.12 3.15 -15.95
N LEU A 263 1.06 2.87 -16.51
CA LEU A 263 2.33 3.29 -15.93
C LEU A 263 2.42 4.78 -15.55
N PRO A 264 1.85 5.75 -16.30
CA PRO A 264 1.86 7.14 -15.86
C PRO A 264 1.11 7.37 -14.54
N ASP A 265 0.01 6.65 -14.31
CA ASP A 265 -0.79 6.80 -13.10
C ASP A 265 -0.03 6.21 -11.89
N LEU A 266 0.73 5.11 -12.11
CA LEU A 266 1.63 4.51 -11.12
C LEU A 266 2.87 5.37 -10.86
N ASP A 267 3.44 6.01 -11.89
CA ASP A 267 4.59 6.93 -11.78
C ASP A 267 4.23 8.14 -10.92
N GLU A 268 3.04 8.72 -11.12
CA GLU A 268 2.53 9.83 -10.29
C GLU A 268 2.31 9.39 -8.84
N ALA A 269 1.64 8.24 -8.60
CA ALA A 269 1.38 7.74 -7.25
C ALA A 269 2.68 7.42 -6.50
N GLY A 270 3.61 6.69 -7.13
CA GLY A 270 4.88 6.35 -6.51
C GLY A 270 5.79 7.57 -6.32
N THR A 271 5.75 8.56 -7.22
CA THR A 271 6.46 9.83 -7.02
C THR A 271 5.92 10.57 -5.81
N PHE A 272 4.60 10.65 -5.65
CA PHE A 272 3.97 11.21 -4.46
C PHE A 272 4.44 10.51 -3.18
N MET A 273 4.46 9.17 -3.15
CA MET A 273 4.93 8.41 -2.00
C MET A 273 6.40 8.68 -1.65
N ILE A 274 7.27 8.82 -2.65
CA ILE A 274 8.69 9.18 -2.45
C ILE A 274 8.82 10.59 -1.87
N GLU A 275 8.09 11.57 -2.39
CA GLU A 275 8.14 12.94 -1.87
C GLU A 275 7.55 13.05 -0.46
N ALA A 276 6.49 12.29 -0.16
CA ALA A 276 5.96 12.16 1.18
C ALA A 276 6.99 11.57 2.15
N ALA A 277 7.70 10.51 1.76
CA ALA A 277 8.76 9.92 2.59
C ALA A 277 9.90 10.90 2.87
N LYS A 278 10.37 11.62 1.84
CA LYS A 278 11.38 12.67 1.99
C LYS A 278 10.96 13.76 2.97
N ALA A 279 9.75 14.27 2.82
CA ALA A 279 9.27 15.39 3.63
C ALA A 279 8.91 14.96 5.06
N PHE A 280 8.35 13.75 5.23
CA PHE A 280 8.04 13.18 6.54
C PHE A 280 9.31 12.94 7.37
N GLY A 281 10.35 12.35 6.78
CA GLY A 281 11.64 12.16 7.46
C GLY A 281 12.30 13.47 7.92
N ARG A 282 11.99 14.59 7.26
CA ARG A 282 12.43 15.95 7.65
C ARG A 282 11.50 16.65 8.66
N GLY A 283 10.42 16.00 9.09
CA GLY A 283 9.40 16.61 9.94
C GLY A 283 8.61 17.75 9.25
N GLN A 284 8.55 17.76 7.92
CA GLN A 284 7.87 18.81 7.14
C GLN A 284 6.42 18.48 6.77
N VAL A 285 6.00 17.23 6.96
CA VAL A 285 4.66 16.75 6.64
C VAL A 285 4.08 16.08 7.87
N SER A 286 2.88 16.47 8.24
CA SER A 286 2.08 15.82 9.27
C SER A 286 0.96 15.03 8.62
N PHE A 287 0.82 13.74 8.97
CA PHE A 287 -0.29 12.93 8.46
C PHE A 287 -1.62 13.29 9.12
N TYR A 288 -1.61 13.90 10.29
CA TYR A 288 -2.79 14.36 11.02
C TYR A 288 -2.40 15.46 12.00
N ASN A 289 -3.40 16.21 12.49
CA ASN A 289 -3.21 17.14 13.60
C ASN A 289 -3.31 16.40 14.94
N GLN A 290 -2.20 16.32 15.67
CA GLN A 290 -2.13 15.67 16.98
C GLN A 290 -3.10 16.28 18.00
N ALA A 291 -3.20 17.61 18.06
CA ALA A 291 -4.07 18.29 19.02
C ALA A 291 -5.55 18.01 18.76
N ASP A 292 -5.94 17.86 17.49
CA ASP A 292 -7.31 17.48 17.12
C ASP A 292 -7.62 16.04 17.54
N TYR A 293 -6.66 15.12 17.37
CA TYR A 293 -6.81 13.73 17.81
C TYR A 293 -6.92 13.64 19.35
N ASP A 294 -6.03 14.32 20.08
CA ASP A 294 -6.04 14.34 21.53
C ASP A 294 -7.35 14.91 22.08
N LEU A 295 -7.85 15.98 21.45
CA LEU A 295 -9.14 16.57 21.81
C LEU A 295 -10.31 15.62 21.49
N PHE A 296 -10.26 14.89 20.37
CA PHE A 296 -11.27 13.89 20.03
C PHE A 296 -11.30 12.79 21.10
N VAL A 297 -10.15 12.23 21.47
CA VAL A 297 -10.05 11.18 22.50
C VAL A 297 -10.53 11.69 23.85
N ALA A 298 -10.16 12.91 24.24
CA ALA A 298 -10.64 13.50 25.49
C ALA A 298 -12.16 13.70 25.54
N ARG A 299 -12.82 13.92 24.38
CA ARG A 299 -14.27 14.13 24.28
C ARG A 299 -15.07 12.84 24.14
N TYR A 300 -14.55 11.87 23.39
CA TYR A 300 -15.32 10.72 22.92
C TYR A 300 -14.72 9.37 23.31
N GLY A 301 -13.51 9.36 23.89
CA GLY A 301 -12.75 8.14 24.17
C GLY A 301 -12.03 7.58 22.94
N THR A 302 -11.32 6.46 23.13
CA THR A 302 -10.62 5.76 22.04
C THR A 302 -11.62 5.03 21.14
N MET A 303 -11.26 4.86 19.87
CA MET A 303 -12.05 4.09 18.88
C MET A 303 -11.35 2.78 18.47
N GLU A 304 -10.29 2.39 19.16
CA GLU A 304 -9.48 1.18 18.91
C GLU A 304 -10.33 -0.11 18.82
N ARG A 305 -11.49 -0.15 19.49
CA ARG A 305 -12.43 -1.28 19.36
C ARG A 305 -12.86 -1.57 17.91
N LEU A 306 -12.80 -0.58 17.02
CA LEU A 306 -13.11 -0.73 15.60
C LEU A 306 -12.01 -1.46 14.83
N GLN A 307 -10.79 -1.52 15.37
CA GLN A 307 -9.68 -2.27 14.81
C GLN A 307 -9.79 -3.78 15.10
N GLY A 308 -10.79 -4.21 15.87
CA GLY A 308 -11.11 -5.62 16.11
C GLY A 308 -12.36 -6.11 15.36
N MET A 309 -12.66 -7.41 15.45
CA MET A 309 -13.83 -8.05 14.83
C MET A 309 -15.19 -7.64 15.43
N GLY A 310 -15.20 -6.71 16.40
CA GLY A 310 -16.38 -6.39 17.17
C GLY A 310 -16.78 -7.50 18.14
N ASN A 311 -18.08 -7.62 18.43
CA ASN A 311 -18.61 -8.56 19.42
C ASN A 311 -19.05 -9.91 18.82
N LEU A 312 -19.00 -10.05 17.50
CA LEU A 312 -19.37 -11.27 16.79
C LEU A 312 -18.10 -12.05 16.45
N PRO A 313 -18.16 -13.38 16.31
CA PRO A 313 -17.05 -14.14 15.77
C PRO A 313 -16.72 -13.65 14.35
N ALA A 314 -15.48 -13.81 13.93
CA ALA A 314 -15.10 -13.60 12.54
C ALA A 314 -15.99 -14.47 11.64
N THR A 315 -16.50 -13.88 10.56
CA THR A 315 -17.08 -14.64 9.46
C THR A 315 -15.94 -15.38 8.79
N ASP A 316 -16.11 -16.68 8.54
CA ASP A 316 -15.08 -17.50 7.89
C ASP A 316 -14.63 -16.80 6.60
N PRO A 317 -13.35 -16.46 6.42
CA PRO A 317 -12.85 -15.78 5.23
C PRO A 317 -12.90 -16.66 3.96
N ASN A 318 -13.48 -17.86 4.06
CA ASN A 318 -13.72 -18.79 2.95
C ASN A 318 -15.08 -18.62 2.24
N ASP A 319 -15.91 -17.62 2.58
CA ASP A 319 -17.09 -17.18 1.81
C ASP A 319 -16.85 -15.82 1.12
#